data_AF-A0A812SZX4-F1
#
_entry.id   AF-A0A812SZX4-F1
#
_cell.length_a   1.000
_cell.length_b   1.000
_cell.length_c   1.000
_cell.angle_alpha   90.00
_cell.angle_beta   90.00
_cell.angle_gamma   90.00
#
_symmetry.space_group_name_H-M   'P 1'
#
loop_
_entity.id
_entity.type
_entity.pdbx_description
1 polymer ?
#
loop_
_entity_poly.entity_id
_entity_poly.type
_entity_poly.pdbx_seq_one_letter_code
_entity_poly.pdbx_strand_id
1 'polypeptide(L)'
;MGAHTLGRVHNTISLHQYTWKTRSAMLFNNGYFRNLASKEDWYYPTGSFPNGTNLRTTCRGFGNSSGHRPPARWKPHAFANLKNGGPVQWLQEKKVCPCFDTGFTRPKEGCCNDEDIFSCQAGCEKYSIVVGMDETMLNSDMSLYMDFSTKDGIPGGCPGLENFNTEAFKLDWRLRTPRVPSGDPTGDSWESSHCPFNTIADPPGSTPMYQVVEEYADSNEKFFSDFFPVLEKMLMNGYDASDLVVAPMASHECPYQDPHDWHRYYSCS
;
A
#
# COMPACT_ATOMS: atom_id res chain seq x y z
N MET A 1 -0.86 8.69 -11.97
CA MET A 1 -0.94 8.15 -10.60
C MET A 1 -2.20 7.31 -10.38
N GLY A 2 -3.41 7.77 -10.72
CA GLY A 2 -4.64 6.97 -10.55
C GLY A 2 -4.71 5.65 -11.34
N ALA A 3 -3.89 5.50 -12.39
CA ALA A 3 -3.78 4.25 -13.17
C ALA A 3 -2.87 3.19 -12.51
N HIS A 4 -2.15 3.52 -11.43
CA HIS A 4 -1.38 2.55 -10.63
C HIS A 4 -2.26 1.54 -9.87
N THR A 5 -3.58 1.64 -10.05
CA THR A 5 -4.58 0.65 -9.63
C THR A 5 -4.49 -0.65 -10.42
N LEU A 6 -3.78 -0.67 -11.56
CA LEU A 6 -3.61 -1.85 -12.41
C LEU A 6 -2.13 -2.25 -12.56
N GLY A 7 -1.88 -3.54 -12.30
CA GLY A 7 -0.62 -4.21 -12.57
C GLY A 7 0.29 -4.37 -11.36
N ARG A 8 1.45 -4.98 -11.63
CA ARG A 8 2.57 -5.13 -10.71
C ARG A 8 3.83 -4.71 -11.44
N VAL A 9 4.74 -4.05 -10.74
CA VAL A 9 6.04 -3.68 -11.31
C VAL A 9 7.03 -4.84 -11.24
N HIS A 10 7.96 -4.85 -12.21
CA HIS A 10 9.03 -5.83 -12.26
C HIS A 10 10.16 -5.42 -11.32
N ASN A 11 10.37 -6.17 -10.25
CA ASN A 11 11.31 -5.78 -9.19
C ASN A 11 12.77 -5.71 -9.67
N THR A 12 13.22 -6.59 -10.55
CA THR A 12 14.62 -6.57 -11.04
C THR A 12 14.92 -5.39 -11.96
N ILE A 13 13.88 -4.77 -12.56
CA ILE A 13 14.03 -3.65 -13.50
C ILE A 13 13.82 -2.33 -12.77
N SER A 14 12.70 -2.23 -12.03
CA SER A 14 12.30 -1.00 -11.35
C SER A 14 12.91 -0.83 -9.95
N LEU A 15 13.50 -1.91 -9.39
CA LEU A 15 13.90 -2.02 -7.97
C LEU A 15 12.74 -1.86 -6.97
N HIS A 16 11.49 -1.75 -7.47
CA HIS A 16 10.30 -1.69 -6.65
C HIS A 16 9.88 -3.11 -6.26
N GLN A 17 9.76 -3.35 -4.95
CA GLN A 17 9.73 -4.71 -4.43
C GLN A 17 8.33 -5.32 -4.49
N TYR A 18 7.29 -4.50 -4.34
CA TYR A 18 5.96 -5.00 -4.00
C TYR A 18 4.81 -4.38 -4.81
N THR A 19 3.59 -4.37 -4.26
CA THR A 19 2.35 -3.97 -4.97
C THR A 19 1.70 -2.79 -4.27
N TRP A 20 0.95 -1.97 -5.00
CA TRP A 20 0.17 -0.89 -4.37
C TRP A 20 -0.99 -1.41 -3.51
N LYS A 21 -1.63 -2.50 -3.96
CA LYS A 21 -2.77 -3.11 -3.27
C LYS A 21 -2.75 -4.63 -3.36
N THR A 22 -2.84 -5.28 -2.21
CA THR A 22 -2.84 -6.75 -2.14
C THR A 22 -4.23 -7.31 -2.44
N ARG A 23 -4.29 -8.38 -3.25
CA ARG A 23 -5.51 -9.02 -3.77
C ARG A 23 -6.43 -8.13 -4.63
N SER A 24 -5.98 -6.94 -5.02
CA SER A 24 -6.70 -6.06 -5.95
C SER A 24 -5.78 -5.45 -7.02
N ALA A 25 -4.57 -5.97 -7.17
CA ALA A 25 -3.58 -5.45 -8.14
C ALA A 25 -4.04 -5.51 -9.61
N MET A 26 -5.11 -6.26 -9.91
CA MET A 26 -5.66 -6.38 -11.26
C MET A 26 -7.07 -5.79 -11.39
N LEU A 27 -7.57 -5.12 -10.35
CA LEU A 27 -8.89 -4.51 -10.36
C LEU A 27 -8.74 -3.01 -10.46
N PHE A 28 -9.40 -2.42 -11.44
CA PHE A 28 -9.51 -0.98 -11.52
C PHE A 28 -10.51 -0.51 -10.47
N ASN A 29 -10.03 0.03 -9.34
CA ASN A 29 -10.86 0.58 -8.26
C ASN A 29 -10.09 1.63 -7.45
N ASN A 30 -10.74 2.28 -6.48
CA ASN A 30 -10.10 3.28 -5.63
C ASN A 30 -9.16 2.72 -4.52
N GLY A 31 -8.80 1.43 -4.58
CA GLY A 31 -7.99 0.75 -3.57
C GLY A 31 -6.61 1.39 -3.37
N TYR A 32 -6.02 1.97 -4.43
CA TYR A 32 -4.80 2.77 -4.36
C TYR A 32 -4.95 3.95 -3.39
N PHE A 33 -6.00 4.76 -3.56
CA PHE A 33 -6.25 5.94 -2.71
C PHE A 33 -6.63 5.55 -1.28
N ARG A 34 -7.41 4.47 -1.12
CA ARG A 34 -7.72 3.89 0.20
C ARG A 34 -6.46 3.50 0.96
N ASN A 35 -5.51 2.85 0.29
CA ASN A 35 -4.22 2.50 0.90
C ASN A 35 -3.40 3.74 1.22
N LEU A 36 -3.29 4.67 0.28
CA LEU A 36 -2.53 5.91 0.46
C LEU A 36 -3.03 6.70 1.68
N ALA A 37 -4.34 6.86 1.83
CA ALA A 37 -4.99 7.51 2.96
C ALA A 37 -5.07 6.64 4.24
N SER A 38 -4.40 5.48 4.27
CA SER A 38 -4.38 4.55 5.42
C SER A 38 -5.78 4.15 5.94
N LYS A 39 -6.78 4.09 5.05
CA LYS A 39 -8.15 3.69 5.42
C LYS A 39 -8.14 2.26 5.96
N GLU A 40 -9.00 2.00 6.93
CA GLU A 40 -9.16 0.66 7.49
C GLU A 40 -9.50 -0.34 6.39
N ASP A 41 -8.74 -1.43 6.35
CA ASP A 41 -8.94 -2.49 5.38
C ASP A 41 -8.45 -3.83 5.88
N TRP A 42 -9.03 -4.90 5.35
CA TRP A 42 -8.68 -6.26 5.71
C TRP A 42 -7.21 -6.56 5.44
N TYR A 43 -6.60 -7.30 6.37
CA TYR A 43 -5.27 -7.86 6.19
C TYR A 43 -5.40 -9.28 5.65
N TYR A 44 -4.72 -9.57 4.55
CA TYR A 44 -4.77 -10.89 3.94
C TYR A 44 -3.38 -11.51 3.93
N PRO A 45 -3.03 -12.33 4.94
CA PRO A 45 -1.69 -12.89 5.04
C PRO A 45 -1.37 -13.77 3.84
N THR A 46 -0.07 -13.96 3.66
CA THR A 46 0.47 -14.95 2.73
C THR A 46 1.26 -15.96 3.54
N GLY A 47 1.07 -17.25 3.27
CA GLY A 47 1.60 -18.34 4.07
C GLY A 47 0.69 -19.57 4.01
N SER A 48 0.91 -20.52 4.93
CA SER A 48 0.13 -21.74 5.06
C SER A 48 -0.19 -21.99 6.52
N PHE A 49 -1.35 -22.59 6.80
CA PHE A 49 -1.67 -23.13 8.11
C PHE A 49 -0.79 -24.34 8.44
N PRO A 50 -0.68 -24.73 9.72
CA PRO A 50 0.06 -25.92 10.14
C PRO A 50 -0.40 -27.22 9.43
N ASN A 51 -1.66 -27.30 9.01
CA ASN A 51 -2.21 -28.42 8.26
C ASN A 51 -1.85 -28.42 6.75
N GLY A 52 -1.00 -27.49 6.31
CA GLY A 52 -0.55 -27.35 4.92
C GLY A 52 -1.49 -26.54 4.02
N THR A 53 -2.65 -26.09 4.50
CA THR A 53 -3.59 -25.30 3.71
C THR A 53 -3.08 -23.89 3.50
N ASN A 54 -3.01 -23.42 2.26
CA ASN A 54 -2.53 -22.07 1.93
C ASN A 54 -3.50 -20.98 2.45
N LEU A 55 -2.99 -20.01 3.22
CA LEU A 55 -3.73 -18.80 3.63
C LEU A 55 -4.17 -17.95 2.44
N ARG A 56 -3.48 -18.09 1.30
CA ARG A 56 -3.86 -17.40 0.07
C ARG A 56 -5.25 -17.81 -0.41
N THR A 57 -5.67 -19.05 -0.19
CA THR A 57 -6.94 -19.58 -0.73
C THR A 57 -8.14 -19.34 0.18
N THR A 58 -7.95 -18.94 1.44
CA THR A 58 -9.07 -18.84 2.39
C THR A 58 -9.90 -17.57 2.28
N CYS A 59 -9.50 -16.59 1.46
CA CYS A 59 -10.20 -15.32 1.20
C CYS A 59 -10.79 -14.59 2.44
N ARG A 60 -10.36 -14.97 3.65
CA ARG A 60 -10.80 -14.41 4.92
C ARG A 60 -9.77 -13.39 5.38
N GLY A 61 -10.24 -12.16 5.58
CA GLY A 61 -9.44 -11.08 6.13
C GLY A 61 -9.19 -11.29 7.63
N PHE A 62 -8.02 -10.85 8.09
CA PHE A 62 -7.67 -10.75 9.49
C PHE A 62 -8.05 -9.36 9.99
N GLY A 63 -8.80 -9.35 11.10
CA GLY A 63 -9.24 -8.14 11.77
C GLY A 63 -8.30 -7.70 12.90
N ASN A 64 -8.72 -6.65 13.59
CA ASN A 64 -8.26 -6.36 14.95
C ASN A 64 -8.94 -7.29 15.97
N SER A 65 -8.67 -7.11 17.27
CA SER A 65 -9.25 -7.98 18.32
C SER A 65 -10.78 -7.96 18.37
N SER A 66 -11.40 -6.89 17.87
CA SER A 66 -12.85 -6.71 17.81
C SER A 66 -13.48 -7.29 16.54
N GLY A 67 -12.69 -7.92 15.67
CA GLY A 67 -13.15 -8.46 14.39
C GLY A 67 -13.47 -7.38 13.34
N HIS A 68 -13.06 -6.12 13.56
CA HIS A 68 -13.21 -5.05 12.59
C HIS A 68 -11.97 -4.94 11.69
N ARG A 69 -12.11 -4.18 10.60
CA ARG A 69 -10.98 -3.89 9.71
C ARG A 69 -9.89 -3.18 10.51
N PRO A 70 -8.64 -3.64 10.45
CA PRO A 70 -7.54 -3.07 11.23
C PRO A 70 -7.18 -1.67 10.70
N PRO A 71 -6.73 -0.75 11.58
CA PRO A 71 -6.13 0.50 11.15
C PRO A 71 -4.78 0.23 10.46
N ALA A 72 -4.46 1.06 9.48
CA ALA A 72 -3.21 0.99 8.72
C ALA A 72 -2.28 2.17 9.05
N ARG A 73 -0.98 1.99 8.81
CA ARG A 73 0.03 3.05 8.85
C ARG A 73 1.10 2.84 7.79
N TRP A 74 1.83 3.91 7.47
CA TRP A 74 2.96 3.88 6.54
C TRP A 74 4.29 4.09 7.25
N LYS A 75 5.29 3.30 6.83
CA LYS A 75 6.67 3.40 7.30
C LYS A 75 7.63 3.35 6.12
N PRO A 76 8.58 4.30 5.97
CA PRO A 76 9.58 4.20 4.93
C PRO A 76 10.58 3.10 5.25
N HIS A 77 11.03 2.40 4.22
CA HIS A 77 12.00 1.30 4.30
C HIS A 77 13.02 1.44 3.17
N ALA A 78 14.30 1.41 3.54
CA ALA A 78 15.43 1.48 2.62
C ALA A 78 15.92 0.06 2.26
N PHE A 79 15.78 -0.35 1.00
CA PHE A 79 16.12 -1.73 0.58
C PHE A 79 17.62 -2.00 0.39
N ALA A 80 18.45 -0.96 0.35
CA ALA A 80 19.90 -1.06 0.15
C ALA A 80 20.33 -1.81 -1.12
N ASN A 81 19.55 -1.68 -2.20
CA ASN A 81 19.90 -2.15 -3.54
C ASN A 81 20.78 -1.14 -4.31
N LEU A 82 20.84 0.12 -3.84
CA LEU A 82 21.63 1.21 -4.41
C LEU A 82 22.78 1.63 -3.47
N LYS A 83 23.80 2.30 -4.03
CA LYS A 83 24.98 2.78 -3.27
C LYS A 83 24.64 3.74 -2.11
N ASN A 84 23.54 4.47 -2.23
CA ASN A 84 23.01 5.36 -1.19
C ASN A 84 22.10 4.64 -0.18
N GLY A 85 21.98 3.31 -0.24
CA GLY A 85 21.10 2.53 0.63
C GLY A 85 19.63 2.51 0.16
N GLY A 86 19.28 3.16 -0.95
CA GLY A 86 17.95 3.10 -1.55
C GLY A 86 17.69 1.84 -2.41
N PRO A 87 16.59 1.80 -3.18
CA PRO A 87 15.51 2.77 -3.15
C PRO A 87 14.78 2.73 -1.81
N VAL A 88 14.28 3.88 -1.37
CA VAL A 88 13.33 3.93 -0.25
C VAL A 88 11.93 3.78 -0.81
N GLN A 89 11.14 2.90 -0.19
CA GLN A 89 9.70 2.79 -0.46
C GLN A 89 8.97 2.82 0.88
N TRP A 90 7.72 3.25 0.87
CA TRP A 90 6.84 3.21 2.03
C TRP A 90 6.16 1.85 2.06
N LEU A 91 6.19 1.18 3.20
CA LEU A 91 5.52 -0.10 3.44
C LEU A 91 4.33 0.11 4.35
N GLN A 92 3.20 -0.49 3.98
CA GLN A 92 1.98 -0.42 4.77
C GLN A 92 2.01 -1.50 5.84
N GLU A 93 1.73 -1.11 7.07
CA GLU A 93 1.49 -2.02 8.17
C GLU A 93 0.03 -1.90 8.62
N LYS A 94 -0.57 -3.01 9.01
CA LYS A 94 -1.92 -3.03 9.60
C LYS A 94 -1.85 -3.57 11.02
N LYS A 95 -2.60 -2.97 11.93
CA LYS A 95 -2.65 -3.40 13.34
C LYS A 95 -3.58 -4.59 13.49
N VAL A 96 -3.02 -5.79 13.37
CA VAL A 96 -3.77 -7.05 13.28
C VAL A 96 -3.45 -7.98 14.43
N CYS A 97 -4.32 -8.94 14.66
CA CYS A 97 -4.07 -10.06 15.55
C CYS A 97 -2.92 -10.95 15.02
N PRO A 98 -1.75 -11.01 15.69
CA PRO A 98 -0.63 -11.81 15.25
C PRO A 98 -0.79 -13.24 15.77
N CYS A 99 -1.75 -13.97 15.22
CA CYS A 99 -2.04 -15.33 15.67
C CYS A 99 -1.02 -16.35 15.20
N PHE A 100 -0.08 -15.96 14.36
CA PHE A 100 1.07 -16.78 14.03
C PHE A 100 2.36 -15.97 14.05
N ASP A 101 3.48 -16.67 14.19
CA ASP A 101 4.80 -16.10 13.91
C ASP A 101 4.94 -15.61 12.46
N THR A 102 6.04 -14.92 12.15
CA THR A 102 6.31 -14.39 10.80
C THR A 102 6.39 -15.46 9.72
N GLY A 103 6.57 -16.73 10.10
CA GLY A 103 6.53 -17.88 9.19
C GLY A 103 5.14 -18.52 9.06
N PHE A 104 4.14 -17.99 9.76
CA PHE A 104 2.80 -18.59 9.94
C PHE A 104 2.85 -20.03 10.49
N THR A 105 3.92 -20.41 11.18
CA THR A 105 4.18 -21.81 11.58
C THR A 105 3.73 -22.15 12.98
N ARG A 106 3.64 -21.15 13.89
CA ARG A 106 3.31 -21.40 15.30
C ARG A 106 2.32 -20.37 15.84
N PRO A 107 1.29 -20.81 16.58
CA PRO A 107 0.42 -19.88 17.29
C PRO A 107 1.21 -19.12 18.35
N LYS A 108 0.92 -17.83 18.48
CA LYS A 108 1.55 -17.01 19.52
C LYS A 108 0.81 -17.24 20.84
N GLU A 109 1.46 -17.94 21.77
CA GLU A 109 0.89 -18.31 23.07
C GLU A 109 0.27 -17.10 23.80
N GLY A 110 -0.94 -17.29 24.33
CA GLY A 110 -1.65 -16.33 25.17
C GLY A 110 -2.41 -15.22 24.46
N CYS A 111 -2.15 -14.96 23.16
CA CYS A 111 -2.84 -13.88 22.44
C CYS A 111 -4.03 -14.33 21.60
N CYS A 112 -3.98 -15.54 21.04
CA CYS A 112 -5.02 -16.02 20.13
C CYS A 112 -5.70 -17.27 20.67
N ASN A 113 -6.95 -17.45 20.27
CA ASN A 113 -7.71 -18.66 20.54
C ASN A 113 -7.27 -19.74 19.54
N ASP A 114 -6.90 -20.93 20.03
CA ASP A 114 -6.57 -22.08 19.17
C ASP A 114 -7.75 -22.49 18.28
N GLU A 115 -8.98 -22.17 18.68
CA GLU A 115 -10.21 -22.46 17.91
C GLU A 115 -10.53 -21.40 16.85
N ASP A 116 -10.08 -20.15 17.02
CA ASP A 116 -10.29 -19.07 16.05
C ASP A 116 -9.02 -18.22 15.86
N ILE A 117 -8.18 -18.71 14.96
CA ILE A 117 -6.90 -18.11 14.56
C ILE A 117 -7.02 -16.77 13.83
N PHE A 118 -8.24 -16.26 13.63
CA PHE A 118 -8.50 -14.96 13.03
C PHE A 118 -8.90 -13.90 14.07
N SER A 119 -9.03 -14.27 15.34
CA SER A 119 -9.31 -13.36 16.46
C SER A 119 -8.26 -13.48 17.56
N CYS A 120 -8.11 -12.41 18.34
CA CYS A 120 -7.18 -12.34 19.46
C CYS A 120 -7.75 -11.50 20.60
N GLN A 121 -7.14 -11.60 21.77
CA GLN A 121 -7.47 -10.75 22.91
C GLN A 121 -7.15 -9.28 22.61
N ALA A 122 -7.95 -8.37 23.17
CA ALA A 122 -7.70 -6.93 23.06
C ALA A 122 -6.32 -6.56 23.64
N GLY A 123 -5.56 -5.77 22.90
CA GLY A 123 -4.19 -5.36 23.27
C GLY A 123 -3.09 -6.29 22.74
N CYS A 124 -3.44 -7.43 22.15
CA CYS A 124 -2.48 -8.31 21.49
C CYS A 124 -2.14 -7.90 20.05
N GLU A 125 -2.85 -6.92 19.49
CA GLU A 125 -2.65 -6.54 18.09
C GLU A 125 -1.29 -5.89 17.86
N LYS A 126 -0.67 -6.24 16.74
CA LYS A 126 0.61 -5.71 16.31
C LYS A 126 0.53 -5.21 14.88
N TYR A 127 1.30 -4.17 14.61
CA TYR A 127 1.51 -3.72 13.24
C TYR A 127 2.30 -4.76 12.47
N SER A 128 1.74 -5.22 11.37
CA SER A 128 2.35 -6.24 10.53
C SER A 128 2.21 -5.87 9.05
N ILE A 129 3.25 -6.17 8.28
CA ILE A 129 3.22 -6.12 6.81
C ILE A 129 2.63 -7.41 6.25
N VAL A 130 2.11 -7.37 5.03
CA VAL A 130 1.61 -8.56 4.33
C VAL A 130 2.78 -9.29 3.66
N VAL A 131 3.55 -10.04 4.45
CA VAL A 131 4.81 -10.67 4.01
C VAL A 131 4.66 -11.35 2.65
N GLY A 132 5.49 -10.97 1.68
CA GLY A 132 5.52 -11.56 0.33
C GLY A 132 4.46 -11.01 -0.64
N MET A 133 3.58 -10.14 -0.18
CA MET A 133 2.72 -9.26 -0.98
C MET A 133 2.58 -7.94 -0.24
N ASP A 134 3.70 -7.32 0.13
CA ASP A 134 3.66 -6.11 0.93
C ASP A 134 3.00 -4.98 0.14
N GLU A 135 2.19 -4.17 0.82
CA GLU A 135 1.57 -3.01 0.19
C GLU A 135 2.56 -1.85 0.27
N THR A 136 2.84 -1.20 -0.85
CA THR A 136 3.90 -0.19 -0.93
C THR A 136 3.52 1.04 -1.73
N MET A 137 4.16 2.17 -1.41
CA MET A 137 4.04 3.45 -2.09
C MET A 137 5.44 4.03 -2.34
N LEU A 138 5.63 4.68 -3.49
CA LEU A 138 6.83 5.47 -3.76
C LEU A 138 6.78 6.82 -3.02
N ASN A 139 7.92 7.50 -2.94
CA ASN A 139 7.93 8.89 -2.43
C ASN A 139 7.00 9.80 -3.25
N SER A 140 6.93 9.62 -4.57
CA SER A 140 6.01 10.38 -5.43
C SER A 140 4.54 10.07 -5.18
N ASP A 141 4.22 8.85 -4.74
CA ASP A 141 2.86 8.46 -4.35
C ASP A 141 2.53 9.08 -2.99
N MET A 142 3.42 8.88 -2.01
CA MET A 142 3.22 9.37 -0.65
C MET A 142 3.19 10.90 -0.59
N SER A 143 3.93 11.59 -1.47
CA SER A 143 3.92 13.05 -1.54
C SER A 143 2.58 13.63 -1.99
N LEU A 144 1.64 12.81 -2.52
CA LEU A 144 0.27 13.28 -2.74
C LEU A 144 -0.48 13.47 -1.41
N TYR A 145 -0.15 12.68 -0.40
CA TYR A 145 -0.89 12.68 0.87
C TYR A 145 -0.13 13.39 2.00
N MET A 146 1.18 13.17 2.09
CA MET A 146 2.04 13.70 3.14
C MET A 146 3.00 14.75 2.56
N ASP A 147 3.28 15.77 3.34
CA ASP A 147 4.31 16.76 3.07
C ASP A 147 5.62 16.35 3.73
N PHE A 148 6.61 16.06 2.90
CA PHE A 148 7.97 15.71 3.30
C PHE A 148 8.96 16.11 2.20
N SER A 149 10.19 16.36 2.61
CA SER A 149 11.29 16.62 1.69
C SER A 149 11.94 15.32 1.25
N THR A 150 12.59 15.32 0.07
CA THR A 150 13.40 14.19 -0.37
C THR A 150 14.82 14.65 -0.69
N LYS A 151 15.81 13.87 -0.26
CA LYS A 151 17.22 14.04 -0.61
C LYS A 151 17.75 12.71 -1.13
N ASP A 152 18.22 12.68 -2.38
CA ASP A 152 18.72 11.45 -3.03
C ASP A 152 17.71 10.27 -3.00
N GLY A 153 16.41 10.57 -3.07
CA GLY A 153 15.34 9.56 -2.99
C GLY A 153 15.05 9.05 -1.58
N ILE A 154 15.61 9.68 -0.53
CA ILE A 154 15.34 9.37 0.87
C ILE A 154 14.43 10.46 1.45
N PRO A 155 13.25 10.11 2.00
CA PRO A 155 12.35 11.07 2.64
C PRO A 155 12.91 11.61 3.96
N GLY A 156 12.66 12.87 4.24
CA GLY A 156 13.08 13.58 5.44
C GLY A 156 12.27 14.84 5.70
N GLY A 157 12.63 15.60 6.73
CA GLY A 157 11.92 16.83 7.10
C GLY A 157 10.68 16.62 7.99
N CYS A 158 10.44 15.38 8.43
CA CYS A 158 9.38 15.05 9.39
C CYS A 158 9.97 14.48 10.68
N PRO A 159 9.24 14.59 11.81
CA PRO A 159 9.65 13.99 13.07
C PRO A 159 9.91 12.49 12.94
N GLY A 160 11.08 12.07 13.44
CA GLY A 160 11.55 10.68 13.42
C GLY A 160 12.26 10.24 12.13
N LEU A 161 12.38 11.12 11.13
CA LEU A 161 13.21 10.90 9.93
C LEU A 161 14.59 11.57 10.02
N GLU A 162 14.95 12.17 11.15
CA GLU A 162 16.19 12.95 11.30
C GLU A 162 17.44 12.11 11.05
N ASN A 163 17.40 10.85 11.50
CA ASN A 163 18.49 9.88 11.34
C ASN A 163 18.24 8.87 10.22
N PHE A 164 17.19 9.06 9.41
CA PHE A 164 16.84 8.16 8.31
C PHE A 164 17.63 8.57 7.06
N ASN A 165 18.91 8.19 6.99
CA ASN A 165 19.86 8.62 5.95
C ASN A 165 20.85 7.52 5.53
N THR A 166 21.59 7.78 4.46
CA THR A 166 22.55 6.84 3.85
C THR A 166 23.59 6.33 4.85
N GLU A 167 24.09 7.21 5.70
CA GLU A 167 25.11 6.92 6.70
C GLU A 167 24.57 5.92 7.72
N ALA A 168 23.36 6.13 8.22
CA ALA A 168 22.68 5.21 9.13
C ALA A 168 22.42 3.85 8.48
N PHE A 169 21.96 3.82 7.22
CA PHE A 169 21.64 2.57 6.50
C PHE A 169 22.86 1.66 6.30
N LYS A 170 24.06 2.25 6.21
CA LYS A 170 25.34 1.55 6.07
C LYS A 170 25.87 1.02 7.40
N LEU A 171 25.54 1.67 8.52
CA LEU A 171 26.01 1.27 9.85
C LEU A 171 25.28 0.05 10.39
N ASP A 172 23.95 0.04 10.32
CA ASP A 172 23.13 -1.09 10.79
C ASP A 172 21.90 -1.25 9.88
N TRP A 173 21.65 -2.48 9.45
CA TRP A 173 20.45 -2.82 8.65
C TRP A 173 19.16 -2.48 9.40
N ARG A 174 19.18 -2.47 10.73
CA ARG A 174 18.06 -2.09 11.59
C ARG A 174 17.68 -0.60 11.51
N LEU A 175 18.56 0.22 10.95
CA LEU A 175 18.33 1.66 10.73
C LEU A 175 17.76 1.94 9.33
N ARG A 176 17.54 0.91 8.51
CA ARG A 176 16.85 0.99 7.23
C ARG A 176 15.34 1.18 7.35
N THR A 177 14.83 1.22 8.57
CA THR A 177 13.50 1.72 8.93
C THR A 177 13.68 2.82 9.96
N PRO A 178 12.89 3.91 9.90
CA PRO A 178 13.00 4.96 10.88
C PRO A 178 12.59 4.44 12.26
N ARG A 179 13.14 5.06 13.30
CA ARG A 179 12.89 4.75 14.69
C ARG A 179 12.55 6.06 15.38
N VAL A 180 11.39 6.12 16.04
CA VAL A 180 11.16 7.21 16.99
C VAL A 180 12.06 6.95 18.20
N PRO A 181 12.70 7.98 18.79
CA PRO A 181 13.43 7.81 20.03
C PRO A 181 12.43 7.58 21.17
N SER A 182 12.03 6.33 21.37
CA SER A 182 11.44 5.87 22.62
C SER A 182 12.13 4.58 23.03
N GLY A 183 12.39 4.43 24.33
CA GLY A 183 13.19 3.37 24.94
C GLY A 183 12.58 1.96 24.85
N ASP A 184 11.95 1.61 23.73
CA ASP A 184 11.47 0.26 23.44
C ASP A 184 12.56 -0.55 22.70
N PRO A 185 13.19 -1.53 23.37
CA PRO A 185 14.22 -2.38 22.77
C PRO A 185 13.69 -3.33 21.68
N THR A 186 12.37 -3.42 21.47
CA THR A 186 11.76 -4.30 20.45
C THR A 186 11.68 -3.70 19.05
N GLY A 187 11.99 -2.40 18.88
CA GLY A 187 12.15 -1.78 17.56
C GLY A 187 10.84 -1.40 16.85
N ASP A 188 9.70 -1.46 17.52
CA ASP A 188 8.37 -1.11 16.97
C ASP A 188 8.02 0.39 17.09
N SER A 189 8.98 1.25 17.49
CA SER A 189 8.71 2.64 17.91
C SER A 189 8.24 3.60 16.82
N TRP A 190 8.20 3.21 15.54
CA TRP A 190 7.60 4.04 14.49
C TRP A 190 6.08 3.98 14.57
N GLU A 191 5.48 4.74 15.49
CA GLU A 191 4.03 4.66 15.76
C GLU A 191 3.20 5.10 14.54
N SER A 192 3.68 6.09 13.79
CA SER A 192 3.26 6.46 12.43
C SER A 192 4.20 7.55 11.90
N SER A 193 4.15 7.84 10.60
CA SER A 193 4.83 9.03 10.07
C SER A 193 4.13 10.29 10.57
N HIS A 194 4.81 11.08 11.39
CA HIS A 194 4.35 12.39 11.86
C HIS A 194 4.52 13.50 10.81
N CYS A 195 4.63 13.14 9.53
CA CYS A 195 4.63 14.12 8.46
C CYS A 195 3.28 14.85 8.42
N PRO A 196 3.26 16.18 8.25
CA PRO A 196 2.01 16.90 7.99
C PRO A 196 1.41 16.46 6.65
N PHE A 197 0.13 16.77 6.42
CA PHE A 197 -0.52 16.49 5.14
C PHE A 197 -0.04 17.45 4.05
N ASN A 198 -0.03 16.98 2.80
CA ASN A 198 0.28 17.82 1.64
C ASN A 198 -0.87 18.82 1.38
N THR A 199 -0.61 20.10 1.68
CA THR A 199 -1.57 21.20 1.54
C THR A 199 -1.49 21.95 0.21
N ILE A 200 -0.69 21.49 -0.76
CA ILE A 200 -0.62 22.08 -2.10
C ILE A 200 -2.01 22.07 -2.74
N ALA A 201 -2.39 23.20 -3.34
CA ALA A 201 -3.63 23.40 -4.06
C ALA A 201 -3.33 24.06 -5.42
N ASP A 202 -3.90 23.52 -6.50
CA ASP A 202 -3.74 24.04 -7.87
C ASP A 202 -5.10 24.02 -8.61
N PRO A 203 -5.67 25.19 -8.95
CA PRO A 203 -5.16 26.55 -8.71
C PRO A 203 -5.15 26.92 -7.22
N PRO A 204 -4.41 27.99 -6.82
CA PRO A 204 -4.40 28.45 -5.43
C PRO A 204 -5.81 28.71 -4.88
N GLY A 205 -6.10 28.19 -3.69
CA GLY A 205 -7.42 28.28 -3.05
C GLY A 205 -8.39 27.15 -3.41
N SER A 206 -8.00 26.22 -4.29
CA SER A 206 -8.74 24.97 -4.52
C SER A 206 -8.54 23.95 -3.39
N THR A 207 -9.20 22.80 -3.51
CA THR A 207 -9.08 21.68 -2.58
C THR A 207 -7.61 21.23 -2.45
N PRO A 208 -7.04 21.20 -1.23
CA PRO A 208 -5.70 20.69 -0.99
C PRO A 208 -5.52 19.23 -1.44
N MET A 209 -4.32 18.88 -1.88
CA MET A 209 -4.02 17.55 -2.46
C MET A 209 -4.42 16.39 -1.54
N TYR A 210 -4.14 16.47 -0.24
CA TYR A 210 -4.50 15.40 0.70
C TYR A 210 -6.01 15.16 0.77
N GLN A 211 -6.84 16.21 0.62
CA GLN A 211 -8.30 16.10 0.64
C GLN A 211 -8.83 15.47 -0.65
N VAL A 212 -8.19 15.74 -1.79
CA VAL A 212 -8.51 15.05 -3.06
C VAL A 212 -8.23 13.54 -2.93
N VAL A 213 -7.11 13.18 -2.29
CA VAL A 213 -6.80 11.77 -1.99
C VAL A 213 -7.86 11.14 -1.08
N GLU A 214 -8.31 11.83 -0.04
CA GLU A 214 -9.37 11.35 0.86
C GLU A 214 -10.72 11.20 0.16
N GLU A 215 -11.10 12.16 -0.69
CA GLU A 215 -12.33 12.11 -1.47
C GLU A 215 -12.37 10.87 -2.37
N TYR A 216 -11.27 10.59 -3.10
CA TYR A 216 -11.18 9.37 -3.91
C TYR A 216 -11.09 8.11 -3.07
N ALA A 217 -10.48 8.15 -1.89
CA ALA A 217 -10.44 7.01 -0.97
C ALA A 217 -11.83 6.66 -0.42
N ASP A 218 -12.69 7.67 -0.22
CA ASP A 218 -14.03 7.50 0.36
C ASP A 218 -15.11 7.25 -0.69
N SER A 219 -14.90 7.64 -1.95
CA SER A 219 -15.87 7.42 -3.03
C SER A 219 -15.24 6.81 -4.27
N ASN A 220 -15.55 5.54 -4.51
CA ASN A 220 -15.19 4.87 -5.76
C ASN A 220 -15.90 5.55 -6.94
N GLU A 221 -17.17 5.93 -6.79
CA GLU A 221 -17.92 6.64 -7.83
C GLU A 221 -17.22 7.96 -8.23
N LYS A 222 -16.76 8.76 -7.27
CA LYS A 222 -16.06 10.02 -7.54
C LYS A 222 -14.73 9.81 -8.24
N PHE A 223 -13.97 8.79 -7.83
CA PHE A 223 -12.74 8.41 -8.52
C PHE A 223 -13.02 8.07 -9.99
N PHE A 224 -14.04 7.24 -10.24
CA PHE A 224 -14.40 6.81 -11.59
C PHE A 224 -14.95 7.96 -12.44
N SER A 225 -15.78 8.85 -11.87
CA SER A 225 -16.35 9.99 -12.59
C SER A 225 -15.30 10.97 -13.08
N ASP A 226 -14.20 11.13 -12.33
CA ASP A 226 -13.12 12.05 -12.69
C ASP A 226 -12.06 11.37 -13.56
N PHE A 227 -11.76 10.10 -13.29
CA PHE A 227 -10.61 9.43 -13.92
C PHE A 227 -10.75 9.33 -15.43
N PHE A 228 -11.88 8.85 -15.95
CA PHE A 228 -12.03 8.63 -17.39
C PHE A 228 -12.02 9.94 -18.19
N PRO A 229 -12.78 10.98 -17.82
CA PRO A 229 -12.70 12.27 -18.53
C PRO A 229 -11.29 12.88 -18.48
N VAL A 230 -10.57 12.75 -17.37
CA VAL A 230 -9.18 13.24 -17.26
C VAL A 230 -8.22 12.41 -18.10
N LEU A 231 -8.40 11.09 -18.17
CA LEU A 231 -7.61 10.22 -19.04
C LEU A 231 -7.83 10.58 -20.51
N GLU A 232 -9.08 10.73 -20.93
CA GLU A 232 -9.43 11.15 -22.29
C GLU A 232 -8.80 12.52 -22.60
N LYS A 233 -8.97 13.51 -21.73
CA LYS A 233 -8.32 14.82 -21.88
C LYS A 233 -6.81 14.70 -22.02
N MET A 234 -6.17 13.86 -21.21
CA MET A 234 -4.72 13.62 -21.28
C MET A 234 -4.32 13.00 -22.62
N LEU A 235 -5.09 12.04 -23.12
CA LEU A 235 -4.84 11.38 -24.41
C LEU A 235 -5.09 12.31 -25.61
N MET A 236 -5.97 13.31 -25.46
CA MET A 236 -6.25 14.33 -26.47
C MET A 236 -5.22 15.48 -26.49
N ASN A 237 -4.38 15.61 -25.46
CA ASN A 237 -3.40 16.70 -25.39
C ASN A 237 -2.46 16.68 -26.60
N GLY A 238 -2.34 17.83 -27.29
CA GLY A 238 -1.47 18.00 -28.45
C GLY A 238 -2.10 17.66 -29.80
N TYR A 239 -3.39 17.30 -29.82
CA TYR A 239 -4.16 17.07 -31.05
C TYR A 239 -5.29 18.11 -31.16
N ASP A 240 -5.55 18.57 -32.39
CA ASP A 240 -6.75 19.34 -32.66
C ASP A 240 -7.98 18.42 -32.67
N ALA A 241 -9.13 18.95 -32.26
CA ALA A 241 -10.37 18.15 -32.22
C ALA A 241 -10.75 17.57 -33.58
N SER A 242 -10.31 18.20 -34.69
CA SER A 242 -10.52 17.70 -36.06
C SER A 242 -9.68 16.47 -36.41
N ASP A 243 -8.57 16.24 -35.70
CA ASP A 243 -7.66 15.11 -35.94
C ASP A 243 -8.10 13.85 -35.18
N LEU A 244 -9.02 14.02 -34.23
CA LEU A 244 -9.51 12.96 -33.36
C LEU A 244 -10.76 12.33 -33.96
N VAL A 245 -10.70 11.01 -34.15
CA VAL A 245 -11.85 10.20 -34.56
C VAL A 245 -12.38 9.42 -33.36
N VAL A 246 -13.70 9.45 -33.18
CA VAL A 246 -14.34 8.60 -32.18
C VAL A 246 -14.13 7.15 -32.59
N ALA A 247 -13.33 6.42 -31.82
CA ALA A 247 -13.19 4.99 -32.01
C ALA A 247 -14.55 4.31 -31.72
N PRO A 248 -15.00 3.36 -32.54
CA PRO A 248 -16.16 2.56 -32.19
C PRO A 248 -15.87 1.87 -30.86
N MET A 249 -16.73 2.07 -29.85
CA MET A 249 -16.67 1.26 -28.63
C MET A 249 -16.90 -0.18 -29.05
N ALA A 250 -15.85 -1.00 -28.99
CA ALA A 250 -15.99 -2.42 -29.23
C ALA A 250 -16.98 -2.99 -28.20
N SER A 251 -17.94 -3.78 -28.67
CA SER A 251 -18.84 -4.55 -27.82
C SER A 251 -18.01 -5.58 -27.07
N HIS A 252 -17.57 -5.23 -25.87
CA HIS A 252 -16.79 -6.13 -25.04
C HIS A 252 -17.73 -6.93 -24.15
N GLU A 253 -17.71 -8.25 -24.29
CA GLU A 253 -18.21 -9.14 -23.25
C GLU A 253 -17.08 -9.30 -22.22
N CYS A 254 -17.39 -9.00 -20.96
CA CYS A 254 -16.49 -9.26 -19.83
C CYS A 254 -16.92 -10.57 -19.14
N PRO A 255 -16.56 -11.75 -19.65
CA PRO A 255 -16.98 -13.00 -19.05
C PRO A 255 -16.44 -13.15 -17.63
N TYR A 256 -17.24 -13.77 -16.77
CA TYR A 256 -16.80 -14.16 -15.43
C TYR A 256 -15.63 -15.14 -15.56
N GLN A 257 -14.50 -14.81 -14.94
CA GLN A 257 -13.28 -15.63 -15.01
C GLN A 257 -13.46 -16.94 -14.24
N ASP A 258 -13.00 -18.05 -14.82
CA ASP A 258 -12.91 -19.34 -14.12
C ASP A 258 -11.98 -19.20 -12.92
N PRO A 259 -12.45 -19.38 -11.67
CA PRO A 259 -11.68 -19.23 -10.45
C PRO A 259 -10.47 -20.18 -10.30
N HIS A 260 -10.23 -21.11 -11.23
CA HIS A 260 -9.11 -22.05 -11.20
C HIS A 260 -8.00 -21.84 -12.25
N ASP A 261 -8.16 -20.93 -13.23
CA ASP A 261 -7.10 -20.65 -14.19
C ASP A 261 -5.99 -19.77 -13.56
N TRP A 262 -4.72 -20.11 -13.75
CA TRP A 262 -3.55 -19.40 -13.21
C TRP A 262 -2.85 -18.50 -14.24
N HIS A 263 -3.28 -18.54 -15.51
CA HIS A 263 -2.77 -17.71 -16.61
C HIS A 263 -3.60 -16.45 -16.89
N ARG A 264 -4.41 -16.02 -15.93
CA ARG A 264 -5.42 -14.97 -16.15
C ARG A 264 -4.79 -13.61 -16.47
N TYR A 265 -4.94 -13.20 -17.71
CA TYR A 265 -4.92 -11.81 -18.11
C TYR A 265 -6.37 -11.40 -18.40
N TYR A 266 -6.76 -10.22 -17.92
CA TYR A 266 -8.03 -9.62 -18.31
C TYR A 266 -7.89 -9.19 -19.76
N SER A 267 -8.41 -9.98 -20.70
CA SER A 267 -8.71 -9.50 -22.03
C SER A 267 -10.21 -9.29 -22.11
N CYS A 268 -10.65 -8.04 -22.07
CA CYS A 268 -11.90 -7.68 -22.71
C CYS A 268 -11.64 -7.84 -24.21
N SER A 269 -12.09 -8.95 -24.81
CA SER A 269 -12.03 -9.16 -26.26
C SER A 269 -13.20 -8.47 -26.93
#